data_AF-B0QYR5-F1
#
_entry.id   AF-B0QYR5-F1
#
_cell.length_a   1.000
_cell.length_b   1.000
_cell.length_c   1.000
_cell.angle_alpha   90.00
_cell.angle_beta   90.00
_cell.angle_gamma   90.00
#
_symmetry.space_group_name_H-M   'P 1'
#
loop_
_entity.id
_entity.type
_entity.pdbx_description
1 polymer ?
#
loop_
_entity_poly.entity_id
_entity_poly.type
_entity_poly.pdbx_seq_one_letter_code
_entity_poly.pdbx_strand_id
1 'polypeptide(L)'
;MEPAMEPETLEARINRATNPLNKELDWASINGFCEQLNEDFEGPPLATRLLAHKIQSPQEWEAIQALTVLETCMKSCGKRFHDEVGKFRFLNELIKVVSPKGTLL
;
A
#
# COMPACT_ATOMS: atom_id res chain seq x y z
N MET A 1 -26.27 22.13 -3.37
CA MET A 1 -24.89 22.33 -2.86
C MET A 1 -24.41 20.93 -2.52
N GLU A 2 -23.65 20.31 -3.42
CA GLU A 2 -23.05 19.00 -3.14
C GLU A 2 -22.10 19.16 -1.96
N PRO A 3 -22.13 18.28 -0.94
CA PRO A 3 -21.17 18.37 0.15
C PRO A 3 -19.78 18.20 -0.45
N ALA A 4 -18.89 19.16 -0.19
CA ALA A 4 -17.48 19.03 -0.52
C ALA A 4 -16.99 17.72 0.13
N MET A 5 -16.65 16.72 -0.70
CA MET A 5 -16.15 15.47 -0.18
C MET A 5 -14.83 15.76 0.54
N GLU A 6 -14.80 15.49 1.85
CA GLU A 6 -13.56 15.48 2.63
C GLU A 6 -12.50 14.65 1.88
N PRO A 7 -11.25 15.11 1.82
CA PRO A 7 -10.20 14.37 1.13
C PRO A 7 -10.04 12.98 1.77
N GLU A 8 -10.22 11.92 0.97
CA GLU A 8 -10.06 10.55 1.43
C GLU A 8 -8.61 10.33 1.92
N THR A 9 -8.47 9.83 3.15
CA THR A 9 -7.16 9.54 3.76
C THR A 9 -6.43 8.40 3.04
N LEU A 10 -5.11 8.30 3.23
CA LEU A 10 -4.32 7.17 2.74
C LEU A 10 -4.88 5.82 3.19
N GLU A 11 -5.34 5.72 4.45
CA GLU A 11 -6.01 4.54 4.99
C GLU A 11 -7.30 4.18 4.25
N ALA A 12 -8.15 5.16 3.95
CA ALA A 12 -9.40 4.91 3.24
C ALA A 12 -9.11 4.40 1.81
N ARG A 13 -8.17 5.05 1.13
CA ARG A 13 -7.79 4.72 -0.25
C ARG A 13 -7.17 3.33 -0.37
N ILE A 14 -6.24 2.97 0.53
CA ILE A 14 -5.63 1.63 0.50
C ILE A 14 -6.66 0.55 0.83
N ASN A 15 -7.57 0.79 1.78
CA ASN A 15 -8.61 -0.17 2.12
C ASN A 15 -9.57 -0.45 0.95
N ARG A 16 -9.87 0.58 0.16
CA ARG A 16 -10.68 0.43 -1.06
C ARG A 16 -9.90 -0.26 -2.17
N ALA A 17 -8.67 0.17 -2.42
CA ALA A 17 -7.79 -0.40 -3.44
C ALA A 17 -7.48 -1.89 -3.22
N THR A 18 -7.47 -2.35 -1.96
CA THR A 18 -7.16 -3.73 -1.59
C THR A 18 -8.35 -4.46 -0.97
N ASN A 19 -9.59 -4.04 -1.24
CA ASN A 19 -10.76 -4.72 -0.68
C ASN A 19 -10.82 -6.17 -1.23
N PRO A 20 -10.89 -7.20 -0.38
CA PRO A 20 -10.96 -8.60 -0.82
C PRO A 20 -12.18 -8.91 -1.70
N LEU A 21 -13.22 -8.07 -1.65
CA LEU A 21 -14.44 -8.21 -2.44
C LEU A 21 -14.35 -7.56 -3.83
N ASN A 22 -13.25 -6.86 -4.14
CA ASN A 22 -13.02 -6.29 -5.46
C ASN A 22 -13.01 -7.41 -6.50
N LYS A 23 -13.77 -7.27 -7.59
CA LYS A 23 -13.77 -8.23 -8.69
C LYS A 23 -12.59 -8.02 -9.65
N GLU A 24 -12.06 -6.80 -9.66
CA GLU A 24 -10.96 -6.34 -10.50
C GLU A 24 -10.18 -5.26 -9.75
N LEU A 25 -9.04 -4.84 -10.29
CA LEU A 25 -8.22 -3.78 -9.69
C LEU A 25 -8.95 -2.43 -9.73
N ASP A 26 -9.14 -1.79 -8.57
CA ASP A 26 -9.66 -0.43 -8.48
C ASP A 26 -8.56 0.58 -8.78
N TRP A 27 -8.28 0.80 -10.08
CA TRP A 27 -7.25 1.73 -10.55
C TRP A 27 -7.48 3.17 -10.09
N ALA A 28 -8.74 3.59 -9.88
CA ALA A 28 -9.04 4.91 -9.35
C ALA A 28 -8.52 5.05 -7.92
N SER A 29 -8.76 4.04 -7.08
CA SER A 29 -8.24 4.03 -5.70
C SER A 29 -6.71 3.85 -5.65
N ILE A 30 -6.13 3.05 -6.55
CA ILE A 30 -4.67 2.86 -6.65
C ILE A 30 -3.98 4.19 -7.00
N ASN A 31 -4.48 4.88 -8.03
CA ASN A 31 -3.92 6.16 -8.47
C ASN A 31 -4.13 7.24 -7.42
N GLY A 32 -5.33 7.31 -6.83
CA GLY A 32 -5.62 8.26 -5.75
C GLY A 32 -4.74 8.04 -4.52
N PHE A 33 -4.37 6.80 -4.19
CA PHE A 33 -3.42 6.52 -3.12
C PHE A 33 -2.03 7.09 -3.43
N CYS A 34 -1.55 6.96 -4.68
CA CYS A 34 -0.28 7.53 -5.11
C CYS A 34 -0.29 9.06 -5.06
N GLU A 35 -1.37 9.69 -5.52
CA GLU A 35 -1.56 11.14 -5.49
C GLU A 35 -1.49 11.66 -4.04
N GLN A 36 -2.29 11.08 -3.14
CA GLN A 36 -2.32 11.48 -1.73
C GLN A 36 -0.95 11.27 -1.04
N LEU A 37 -0.26 10.19 -1.36
CA LEU A 37 1.06 9.88 -0.80
C LEU A 37 2.08 10.97 -1.16
N ASN A 38 2.02 11.49 -2.38
CA ASN A 38 2.94 12.52 -2.87
C ASN A 38 2.65 13.90 -2.28
N GLU A 39 1.40 14.20 -1.98
CA GLU A 39 0.98 15.47 -1.37
C GLU A 39 1.34 15.56 0.11
N ASP A 40 1.32 14.44 0.83
CA ASP A 40 1.55 14.42 2.28
C ASP A 40 3.04 14.35 2.66
N PHE A 41 3.44 15.15 3.64
CA PHE A 41 4.77 15.08 4.23
C PHE A 41 4.99 13.73 4.96
N GLU A 42 4.00 13.28 5.72
CA GLU A 42 4.00 12.02 6.48
C GLU A 42 3.51 10.82 5.64
N GLY A 43 3.17 11.08 4.37
CA GLY A 43 2.65 10.07 3.44
C GLY A 43 3.56 8.85 3.27
N PRO A 44 4.86 9.00 2.95
CA PRO A 44 5.73 7.86 2.67
C PRO A 44 5.92 6.87 3.85
N PRO A 45 6.23 7.33 5.09
CA PRO A 45 6.33 6.43 6.24
C PRO A 45 5.00 5.73 6.57
N LEU A 46 3.88 6.43 6.42
CA LEU A 46 2.56 5.85 6.68
C LEU A 46 2.16 4.83 5.60
N ALA A 47 2.36 5.18 4.33
CA ALA A 47 2.04 4.33 3.19
C ALA A 47 2.77 2.99 3.24
N THR A 48 4.08 3.00 3.54
CA THR A 48 4.85 1.76 3.69
C THR A 48 4.33 0.87 4.83
N ARG A 49 3.90 1.45 5.95
CA ARG A 49 3.28 0.69 7.05
C ARG A 49 1.97 0.04 6.61
N LEU A 50 1.11 0.78 5.93
CA LEU A 50 -0.19 0.29 5.44
C LEU A 50 -0.01 -0.81 4.40
N LEU A 51 0.89 -0.60 3.43
CA LEU A 51 1.22 -1.57 2.39
C LEU A 51 1.77 -2.87 3.00
N ALA A 52 2.74 -2.78 3.93
CA ALA A 52 3.30 -3.96 4.59
C ALA A 52 2.23 -4.80 5.30
N HIS A 53 1.25 -4.15 5.93
CA HIS A 53 0.12 -4.84 6.56
C HIS A 53 -0.77 -5.53 5.53
N LYS A 54 -1.12 -4.85 4.44
CA LYS A 54 -1.99 -5.41 3.39
C LYS A 54 -1.32 -6.54 2.60
N ILE A 55 -0.02 -6.43 2.30
CA ILE A 55 0.75 -7.46 1.61
C ILE A 55 0.82 -8.76 2.44
N GLN A 56 0.83 -8.65 3.77
CA GLN A 56 0.79 -9.80 4.67
C GLN A 56 -0.61 -10.38 4.89
N SER A 57 -1.64 -9.87 4.20
CA SER A 57 -3.00 -10.37 4.33
C SER A 57 -3.06 -11.88 4.07
N PRO A 58 -3.80 -12.65 4.88
CA PRO A 58 -4.05 -14.07 4.60
C PRO A 58 -4.95 -14.25 3.37
N GLN A 59 -5.63 -13.20 2.91
CA GLN A 59 -6.44 -13.24 1.70
C GLN A 59 -5.53 -12.95 0.49
N GLU A 60 -5.29 -13.98 -0.32
CA GLU A 60 -4.40 -13.90 -1.49
C GLU A 60 -4.74 -12.70 -2.39
N TRP A 61 -6.02 -12.47 -2.65
CA TRP A 61 -6.43 -11.37 -3.52
C TRP A 61 -6.19 -9.98 -2.93
N GLU A 62 -6.32 -9.79 -1.61
CA GLU A 62 -5.98 -8.53 -0.95
C GLU A 62 -4.46 -8.28 -1.02
N ALA A 63 -3.65 -9.32 -0.79
CA ALA A 63 -2.20 -9.23 -0.88
C ALA A 63 -1.73 -8.90 -2.30
N ILE A 64 -2.30 -9.54 -3.33
CA ILE A 64 -1.99 -9.25 -4.74
C ILE A 64 -2.33 -7.80 -5.09
N GLN A 65 -3.50 -7.31 -4.69
CA GLN A 65 -3.88 -5.91 -4.92
C GLN A 65 -2.91 -4.95 -4.22
N ALA A 66 -2.48 -5.26 -2.99
CA ALA A 66 -1.51 -4.44 -2.26
C ALA A 66 -0.14 -4.40 -2.95
N LEU A 67 0.30 -5.51 -3.54
CA LEU A 67 1.53 -5.55 -4.35
C LEU A 67 1.40 -4.69 -5.61
N THR A 68 0.23 -4.68 -6.26
CA THR A 68 -0.06 -3.78 -7.39
C THR A 68 -0.01 -2.32 -6.98
N VAL A 69 -0.56 -1.96 -5.80
CA VAL A 69 -0.45 -0.60 -5.26
C VAL A 69 1.02 -0.23 -5.03
N LEU A 70 1.80 -1.12 -4.40
CA LEU A 70 3.23 -0.91 -4.17
C LEU A 70 3.99 -0.69 -5.49
N GLU A 71 3.78 -1.55 -6.49
CA GLU A 71 4.40 -1.40 -7.81
C GLU A 71 4.06 -0.05 -8.45
N THR A 72 2.80 0.36 -8.38
CA THR A 72 2.34 1.64 -8.93
C THR A 72 2.99 2.81 -8.20
N CYS A 73 3.06 2.77 -6.86
CA CYS A 73 3.74 3.79 -6.07
C CYS A 73 5.24 3.86 -6.39
N MET A 74 5.90 2.72 -6.61
CA MET A 74 7.31 2.69 -7.02
C MET A 74 7.53 3.35 -8.40
N LYS A 75 6.56 3.28 -9.31
CA LYS A 75 6.63 3.94 -10.62
C LYS A 75 6.33 5.45 -10.54
N SER A 76 5.48 5.90 -9.61
CA SER A 76 4.90 7.25 -9.63
C SER A 76 5.35 8.19 -8.50
N CYS A 77 5.79 7.69 -7.34
CA CYS A 77 5.95 8.49 -6.11
C CYS A 77 7.37 8.99 -5.81
N GLY A 78 8.35 8.63 -6.66
CA GLY A 78 9.71 9.15 -6.60
C GLY A 78 10.49 8.84 -5.32
N LYS A 79 11.62 9.56 -5.15
CA LYS A 79 12.69 9.19 -4.20
C LYS A 79 12.23 9.11 -2.73
N ARG A 80 11.35 10.01 -2.27
CA ARG A 80 10.90 10.03 -0.87
C ARG A 80 10.24 8.71 -0.47
N PHE A 81 9.41 8.15 -1.36
CA PHE A 81 8.80 6.84 -1.14
C PHE A 81 9.80 5.71 -1.26
N HIS A 82 10.67 5.75 -2.27
CA HIS A 82 11.70 4.73 -2.48
C HIS A 82 12.64 4.60 -1.28
N ASP A 83 13.02 5.73 -0.67
CA ASP A 83 13.87 5.76 0.52
C ASP A 83 13.21 5.03 1.72
N GLU A 84 11.89 5.16 1.90
CA GLU A 84 11.16 4.43 2.95
C GLU A 84 11.04 2.93 2.64
N VAL A 85 10.75 2.57 1.38
CA VAL A 85 10.69 1.17 0.92
C VAL A 85 12.04 0.47 1.09
N GLY A 86 13.15 1.18 0.87
CA GLY A 86 14.51 0.65 1.02
C GLY A 86 14.94 0.41 2.47
N LYS A 87 14.18 0.85 3.48
CA LYS A 87 14.54 0.63 4.88
C LYS A 87 14.33 -0.82 5.28
N PHE A 88 15.24 -1.35 6.10
CA PHE A 88 15.13 -2.68 6.70
C PHE A 88 13.78 -2.93 7.37
N ARG A 89 13.18 -1.90 7.98
CA ARG A 89 11.85 -2.00 8.58
C ARG A 89 10.80 -2.51 7.59
N PHE A 90 10.74 -1.96 6.37
CA PHE A 90 9.77 -2.39 5.37
C PHE A 90 10.19 -3.71 4.72
N LEU A 91 11.47 -3.86 4.36
CA LEU A 91 11.99 -5.07 3.75
C LEU A 91 11.80 -6.31 4.63
N ASN A 92 11.98 -6.19 5.95
CA ASN A 92 11.76 -7.28 6.89
C ASN A 92 10.30 -7.75 6.90
N GLU A 93 9.33 -6.86 6.68
CA GLU A 93 7.93 -7.26 6.55
C GLU A 93 7.68 -8.06 5.27
N LEU A 94 8.34 -7.70 4.15
CA LEU A 94 8.25 -8.48 2.91
C LEU A 94 8.94 -9.84 3.02
N ILE A 95 10.08 -9.91 3.70
CA ILE A 95 10.78 -11.18 3.94
C ILE A 95 9.88 -12.18 4.69
N LYS A 96 9.09 -11.73 5.66
CA LYS A 96 8.15 -12.60 6.39
C LYS A 96 7.11 -13.27 5.49
N VAL A 97 6.73 -12.62 4.38
CA VAL A 97 5.73 -13.14 3.44
C VAL A 97 6.26 -14.36 2.69
N VAL A 98 7.53 -14.30 2.27
CA VAL A 98 8.19 -15.37 1.50
C VAL A 98 8.89 -16.39 2.40
N SER A 99 9.09 -16.06 3.67
CA SER A 99 9.74 -16.96 4.63
C SER A 99 8.82 -18.13 4.98
N PRO A 100 9.33 -19.38 4.96
CA PRO A 100 8.59 -20.53 5.43
C PRO A 100 8.12 -20.31 6.86
N LYS A 101 6.80 -20.32 7.08
CA LYS A 101 6.21 -20.24 8.41
C LYS A 101 6.46 -21.57 9.15
N GLY A 102 7.65 -21.76 9.73
CA GLY A 102 7.96 -22.93 10.56
C GLY A 102 9.41 -23.42 10.63
N THR A 103 10.36 -22.81 9.92
CA THR A 103 11.79 -23.16 10.10
C THR A 103 12.48 -22.03 10.84
N LEU A 104 12.68 -22.23 12.15
CA LEU A 104 13.55 -21.39 12.97
C LEU A 104 14.96 -21.41 12.35
N LEU A 105 15.50 -20.23 12.04
CA LEU A 105 16.95 -20.04 11.91
C LEU A 105 17.59 -20.08 13.30
#